data_AF-A0A1C2HXL9-F1
#
_entry.id   AF-A0A1C2HXL9-F1
#
_cell.length_a   1.000
_cell.length_b   1.000
_cell.length_c   1.000
_cell.angle_alpha   90.00
_cell.angle_beta   90.00
_cell.angle_gamma   90.00
#
_symmetry.space_group_name_H-M   'P 1'
#
loop_
_entity.id
_entity.type
_entity.pdbx_description
1 polymer ?
#
loop_
_entity_poly.entity_id
_entity_poly.type
_entity_poly.pdbx_seq_one_letter_code
_entity_poly.pdbx_strand_id
1 'polypeptide(L)'
;MKIAQEILADLRFGFRRNVPMIQQSETAECGLACLAMIAGYHGYAIDLPSLRRRFGSSLKGVNLSQLIRMAAALRLECRVLRLEPQDVSKLRMPCLLHWQGNHFVVLVAVHRQHVVIHDPARGMRVLTKGEFTEGFAGVAMELTPAANFQPAEQKVSISLPALTGPVHGLRGALMRIFILAFILELLAACRTFTLPKIIV
;
A
#
# COMPACT_ATOMS: atom_id res chain seq x y z
N MET A 1 -12.87 1.28 -15.19
CA MET A 1 -11.91 2.23 -14.57
C MET A 1 -10.84 1.59 -13.69
N LYS A 2 -11.09 0.50 -12.94
CA LYS A 2 -10.06 -0.18 -12.11
C LYS A 2 -8.95 -0.87 -12.93
N ILE A 3 -9.32 -1.53 -14.03
CA ILE A 3 -8.37 -2.27 -14.91
C ILE A 3 -7.33 -1.33 -15.54
N ALA A 4 -7.71 -0.10 -15.88
CA ALA A 4 -6.79 0.88 -16.44
C ALA A 4 -5.74 1.37 -15.43
N GLN A 5 -6.06 1.37 -14.12
CA GLN A 5 -5.10 1.71 -13.07
C GLN A 5 -4.10 0.59 -12.78
N GLU A 6 -4.53 -0.67 -12.86
CA GLU A 6 -3.64 -1.84 -12.77
C GLU A 6 -2.66 -1.89 -13.96
N ILE A 7 -3.16 -1.65 -15.18
CA ILE A 7 -2.32 -1.61 -16.38
C ILE A 7 -1.35 -0.42 -16.36
N LEU A 8 -1.75 0.74 -15.81
CA LEU A 8 -0.84 1.88 -15.63
C LEU A 8 0.23 1.62 -14.55
N ALA A 9 -0.03 0.73 -13.59
CA ALA A 9 0.95 0.36 -12.56
C ALA A 9 2.07 -0.53 -13.14
N ASP A 10 1.74 -1.37 -14.12
CA ASP A 10 2.70 -2.27 -14.81
C ASP A 10 3.48 -1.58 -15.94
N LEU A 11 2.96 -0.49 -16.52
CA LEU A 11 3.63 0.26 -17.59
C LEU A 11 4.45 1.45 -17.06
N ARG A 12 5.47 1.18 -16.24
CA ARG A 12 6.43 2.21 -15.79
C ARG A 12 7.69 2.22 -16.64
N PHE A 13 7.55 2.53 -17.93
CA PHE A 13 8.68 2.90 -18.80
C PHE A 13 9.10 4.34 -18.50
N GLY A 14 9.93 4.53 -17.48
CA GLY A 14 10.51 5.82 -17.16
C GLY A 14 11.78 5.68 -16.33
N PHE A 15 12.86 6.33 -16.75
CA PHE A 15 14.16 6.41 -16.05
C PHE A 15 14.09 7.02 -14.63
N ARG A 16 12.93 7.49 -14.18
CA ARG A 16 12.69 7.91 -12.79
C ARG A 16 12.01 6.79 -12.02
N ARG A 17 12.77 6.16 -11.11
CA ARG A 17 12.18 5.31 -10.07
C ARG A 17 11.25 6.18 -9.23
N ASN A 18 9.99 5.75 -9.09
CA ASN A 18 9.00 6.43 -8.27
C ASN A 18 8.65 5.53 -7.08
N VAL A 19 8.55 6.16 -5.91
CA VAL A 19 8.24 5.49 -4.64
C VAL A 19 6.84 4.86 -4.75
N PRO A 20 6.69 3.56 -4.54
CA PRO A 20 5.36 2.96 -4.49
C PRO A 20 4.60 3.48 -3.26
N MET A 21 3.30 3.73 -3.41
CA MET A 21 2.43 4.06 -2.27
C MET A 21 1.92 2.75 -1.65
N ILE A 22 2.27 2.50 -0.39
CA ILE A 22 1.77 1.33 0.36
C ILE A 22 0.98 1.84 1.56
N GLN A 23 -0.31 1.51 1.59
CA GLN A 23 -1.19 1.89 2.70
C GLN A 23 -1.14 0.83 3.80
N GLN A 24 -1.15 1.29 5.05
CA GLN A 24 -1.17 0.42 6.21
C GLN A 24 -2.53 -0.26 6.36
N SER A 25 -2.55 -1.53 6.78
CA SER A 25 -3.78 -2.22 7.15
C SER A 25 -4.14 -1.98 8.63
N GLU A 26 -3.12 -1.78 9.47
CA GLU A 26 -3.26 -1.50 10.90
C GLU A 26 -2.54 -0.20 11.26
N THR A 27 -3.02 0.52 12.29
CA THR A 27 -2.43 1.81 12.74
C THR A 27 -0.98 1.68 13.22
N ALA A 28 -0.61 0.51 13.73
CA ALA A 28 0.73 0.21 14.23
C ALA A 28 1.78 -0.05 13.13
N GLU A 29 1.38 -0.09 11.85
CA GLU A 29 2.24 -0.54 10.75
C GLU A 29 2.84 0.58 9.91
N CYS A 30 2.60 1.85 10.28
CA CYS A 30 3.11 3.01 9.53
C CYS A 30 4.61 2.91 9.23
N GLY A 31 5.42 2.47 10.22
CA GLY A 31 6.85 2.27 10.07
C GLY A 31 7.22 1.14 9.09
N LEU A 32 6.50 0.00 9.13
CA LEU A 32 6.71 -1.11 8.19
C LEU A 32 6.34 -0.70 6.77
N ALA A 33 5.23 0.01 6.61
CA ALA A 33 4.79 0.53 5.32
C ALA A 33 5.83 1.51 4.75
N CYS A 34 6.34 2.44 5.56
CA CYS A 34 7.40 3.36 5.13
C CYS A 34 8.66 2.61 4.66
N LEU A 35 9.08 1.59 5.41
CA LEU A 35 10.23 0.77 5.05
C LEU A 35 10.00 0.00 3.75
N ALA A 36 8.80 -0.56 3.55
CA ALA A 36 8.41 -1.23 2.31
C ALA A 36 8.46 -0.28 1.10
N MET A 37 7.98 0.95 1.26
CA MET A 37 7.98 1.96 0.21
C MET A 37 9.41 2.33 -0.23
N ILE A 38 10.30 2.56 0.74
CA ILE A 38 11.70 2.93 0.45
C ILE A 38 12.49 1.73 -0.09
N ALA A 39 12.27 0.52 0.43
CA ALA A 39 12.84 -0.70 -0.13
C ALA A 39 12.40 -0.90 -1.60
N GLY A 40 11.11 -0.70 -1.89
CA GLY A 40 10.54 -0.79 -3.24
C GLY A 40 11.13 0.25 -4.20
N TYR A 41 11.40 1.47 -3.73
CA TYR A 41 12.11 2.49 -4.51
C TYR A 41 13.52 2.04 -4.93
N HIS A 42 14.24 1.34 -4.05
CA HIS A 42 15.58 0.83 -4.34
C HIS A 42 15.58 -0.46 -5.18
N GLY A 43 14.41 -1.07 -5.41
CA GLY A 43 14.24 -2.28 -6.23
C GLY A 43 13.94 -3.55 -5.43
N TYR A 44 13.66 -3.44 -4.13
CA TYR A 44 13.22 -4.56 -3.29
C TYR A 44 11.73 -4.43 -2.99
N ALA A 45 10.89 -5.02 -3.85
CA ALA A 45 9.45 -4.95 -3.72
C ALA A 45 8.94 -5.99 -2.72
N ILE A 46 8.63 -5.56 -1.50
CA ILE A 46 8.11 -6.41 -0.42
C ILE A 46 6.74 -5.92 0.04
N ASP A 47 5.83 -6.85 0.32
CA ASP A 47 4.51 -6.52 0.85
C ASP A 47 4.46 -6.47 2.39
N LEU A 48 3.43 -5.79 2.91
CA LEU A 48 3.21 -5.67 4.35
C LEU A 48 3.04 -7.04 5.04
N PRO A 49 2.27 -8.01 4.50
CA PRO A 49 2.18 -9.34 5.10
C PRO A 49 3.53 -10.06 5.26
N SER A 50 4.43 -9.95 4.28
CA SER A 50 5.77 -10.55 4.37
C SER A 50 6.64 -9.86 5.41
N LEU A 51 6.57 -8.53 5.50
CA LEU A 51 7.23 -7.79 6.58
C LEU A 51 6.69 -8.17 7.96
N ARG A 52 5.37 -8.31 8.09
CA ARG A 52 4.71 -8.73 9.33
C ARG A 52 5.12 -10.14 9.74
N ARG A 53 5.19 -11.09 8.81
CA ARG A 53 5.69 -12.44 9.09
C ARG A 53 7.15 -12.44 9.53
N ARG A 54 7.98 -11.57 8.94
CA ARG A 54 9.42 -11.53 9.19
C ARG A 54 9.80 -10.81 10.49
N PHE A 55 9.10 -9.74 10.83
CA PHE A 55 9.47 -8.85 11.94
C PHE A 55 8.42 -8.77 13.05
N GLY A 56 7.24 -9.35 12.84
CA GLY A 56 6.07 -9.21 13.70
C GLY A 56 5.34 -7.88 13.50
N SER A 57 4.08 -7.82 13.93
CA SER A 57 3.39 -6.56 14.22
C SER A 57 3.26 -6.41 15.73
N SER A 58 3.66 -5.27 16.26
CA SER A 58 3.48 -4.92 17.68
C SER A 58 2.24 -4.04 17.80
N LEU A 59 1.38 -4.31 18.79
CA LEU A 59 0.22 -3.44 19.09
C LEU A 59 0.63 -2.00 19.43
N LYS A 60 1.87 -1.79 19.91
CA LYS A 60 2.41 -0.47 20.25
C LYS A 60 3.06 0.27 19.06
N GLY A 61 3.01 -0.31 17.86
CA GLY A 61 3.73 0.20 16.70
C GLY A 61 5.22 -0.15 16.69
N VAL A 62 5.92 0.38 15.69
CA VAL A 62 7.36 0.18 15.48
C VAL A 62 8.10 1.46 15.88
N ASN A 63 9.09 1.34 16.77
CA ASN A 63 9.93 2.48 17.14
C ASN A 63 11.13 2.67 16.18
N LEU A 64 11.80 3.81 16.25
CA LEU A 64 12.93 4.13 15.37
C LEU A 64 14.10 3.12 15.48
N SER A 65 14.40 2.63 16.70
CA SER A 65 15.46 1.64 16.90
C SER A 65 15.14 0.29 16.23
N GLN A 66 13.85 -0.09 16.23
CA GLN A 66 13.35 -1.27 15.55
C GLN A 66 13.43 -1.09 14.04
N LEU A 67 13.04 0.10 13.52
CA LEU A 67 13.16 0.41 12.09
C LEU A 67 14.60 0.29 11.59
N ILE A 68 15.58 0.77 12.35
CA ILE A 68 17.00 0.62 11.99
C ILE A 68 17.39 -0.86 11.90
N ARG A 69 16.98 -1.69 12.86
CA ARG A 69 17.25 -3.14 12.84
C ARG A 69 16.57 -3.85 11.67
N MET A 70 15.31 -3.50 11.38
CA MET A 70 14.55 -4.07 10.27
C MET A 70 15.15 -3.67 8.91
N ALA A 71 15.56 -2.41 8.76
CA ALA A 71 16.23 -1.91 7.58
C ALA A 71 17.58 -2.60 7.34
N ALA A 72 18.39 -2.77 8.39
CA ALA A 72 19.63 -3.53 8.31
C ALA A 72 19.39 -4.99 7.87
N ALA A 73 18.32 -5.62 8.36
CA ALA A 73 17.90 -6.95 7.92
C ALA A 73 17.45 -7.00 6.45
N LEU A 74 16.96 -5.88 5.90
CA LEU A 74 16.67 -5.68 4.47
C LEU A 74 17.89 -5.22 3.66
N ARG A 75 19.09 -5.21 4.27
CA ARG A 75 20.34 -4.71 3.63
C ARG A 75 20.25 -3.24 3.21
N LEU A 76 19.52 -2.44 3.97
CA LEU A 76 19.50 -0.98 3.86
C LEU A 76 20.33 -0.39 5.00
N GLU A 77 21.28 0.47 4.64
CA GLU A 77 22.00 1.32 5.58
C GLU A 77 21.13 2.50 5.98
N CYS A 78 21.23 2.89 7.24
CA CYS A 78 20.36 3.91 7.83
C CYS A 78 21.19 5.01 8.44
N ARG A 79 20.80 6.26 8.16
CA ARG A 79 21.38 7.44 8.77
C ARG A 79 20.27 8.29 9.38
N VAL A 80 20.24 8.33 10.71
CA VAL A 80 19.29 9.15 11.47
C VAL A 80 19.85 10.54 11.66
N LEU A 81 19.04 11.55 11.36
CA LEU A 81 19.40 12.95 11.41
C LEU A 81 18.32 13.72 12.17
N ARG A 82 18.76 14.69 12.98
CA ARG A 82 17.88 15.72 13.55
C ARG A 82 18.13 17.01 12.80
N LEU A 83 17.07 17.64 12.31
CA LEU A 83 17.16 18.85 11.51
C LEU A 83 15.91 19.70 11.67
N GLU A 84 16.04 20.97 11.33
CA GLU A 84 14.92 21.90 11.31
C GLU A 84 14.09 21.73 10.01
N PRO A 85 12.79 22.06 10.03
CA PRO A 85 11.91 21.93 8.87
C PRO A 85 12.43 22.62 7.60
N GLN A 86 13.15 23.73 7.76
CA GLN A 86 13.76 24.49 6.67
C GLN A 86 14.87 23.74 5.92
N ASP A 87 15.54 22.80 6.59
CA ASP A 87 16.65 22.03 6.02
C ASP A 87 16.20 20.73 5.33
N VAL A 88 14.89 20.44 5.30
CA VAL A 88 14.35 19.21 4.70
C VAL A 88 14.78 19.00 3.23
N SER A 89 15.03 20.10 2.50
CA SER A 89 15.51 20.06 1.12
C SER A 89 16.92 19.49 0.94
N LYS A 90 17.71 19.40 2.02
CA LYS A 90 19.08 18.86 2.02
C LYS A 90 19.11 17.34 2.20
N LEU A 91 17.99 16.71 2.53
CA LEU A 91 17.90 15.27 2.77
C LEU A 91 17.96 14.49 1.45
N ARG A 92 18.56 13.29 1.50
CA ARG A 92 18.50 12.32 0.41
C ARG A 92 17.11 11.70 0.36
N MET A 93 16.43 11.86 -0.78
CA MET A 93 15.09 11.31 -1.01
C MET A 93 15.16 9.96 -1.76
N PRO A 94 14.24 9.03 -1.47
CA PRO A 94 13.22 9.10 -0.43
C PRO A 94 13.79 8.84 0.97
N CYS A 95 13.25 9.51 1.98
CA CYS A 95 13.63 9.30 3.38
C CYS A 95 12.39 9.19 4.27
N LEU A 96 12.56 8.58 5.43
CA LEU A 96 11.52 8.42 6.44
C LEU A 96 11.54 9.62 7.38
N LEU A 97 10.37 10.19 7.66
CA LEU A 97 10.19 11.32 8.57
C LEU A 97 9.35 10.91 9.77
N HIS A 98 9.73 11.39 10.95
CA HIS A 98 8.87 11.33 12.13
C HIS A 98 7.84 12.46 12.06
N TRP A 99 6.56 12.10 12.16
CA TRP A 99 5.42 12.96 11.91
C TRP A 99 4.52 13.03 13.14
N GLN A 100 4.18 14.23 13.59
CA GLN A 100 3.25 14.50 14.70
C GLN A 100 3.50 13.68 16.00
N GLY A 101 4.75 13.27 16.23
CA GLY A 101 5.19 12.63 17.47
C GLY A 101 4.85 11.15 17.65
N ASN A 102 4.02 10.55 16.79
CA ASN A 102 3.62 9.14 16.90
C ASN A 102 3.40 8.44 15.55
N HIS A 103 3.74 9.07 14.42
CA HIS A 103 3.51 8.55 13.08
C HIS A 103 4.77 8.63 12.22
N PHE A 104 4.83 7.79 11.19
CA PHE A 104 5.91 7.82 10.21
C PHE A 104 5.37 8.02 8.81
N VAL A 105 6.04 8.88 8.05
CA VAL A 105 5.71 9.18 6.64
C VAL A 105 6.97 9.13 5.80
N VAL A 106 6.84 8.95 4.49
CA VAL A 106 7.96 8.98 3.55
C VAL A 106 7.98 10.30 2.81
N LEU A 107 9.09 11.01 2.84
CA LEU A 107 9.35 12.16 1.99
C LEU A 107 9.74 11.68 0.59
N VAL A 108 8.99 12.15 -0.41
CA VAL A 108 9.20 11.74 -1.81
C VAL A 108 9.84 12.86 -2.63
N ALA A 109 9.37 14.09 -2.45
CA ALA A 109 9.90 15.25 -3.16
C ALA A 109 9.75 16.53 -2.33
N VAL A 110 10.71 17.44 -2.48
CA VAL A 110 10.64 18.79 -1.92
C VAL A 110 10.69 19.78 -3.08
N HIS A 111 9.67 20.63 -3.18
CA HIS A 111 9.61 21.73 -4.13
C HIS A 111 9.75 23.08 -3.42
N ARG A 112 9.85 24.17 -4.19
CA ARG A 112 10.03 25.52 -3.64
C ARG A 112 8.91 25.93 -2.67
N GLN A 113 7.67 25.57 -2.97
CA GLN A 113 6.46 26.00 -2.23
C GLN A 113 5.72 24.84 -1.53
N HIS A 114 5.93 23.60 -1.97
CA HIS A 114 5.21 22.44 -1.45
C HIS A 114 6.14 21.24 -1.25
N VAL A 115 5.72 20.31 -0.41
CA VAL A 115 6.40 19.07 -0.05
C VAL A 115 5.48 17.91 -0.34
N VAL A 116 6.01 16.88 -1.01
CA VAL A 116 5.26 15.66 -1.33
C VAL A 116 5.67 14.56 -0.37
N ILE A 117 4.68 14.06 0.38
CA ILE A 117 4.85 12.93 1.29
C ILE A 117 3.95 11.75 0.88
N HIS A 118 4.36 10.55 1.25
CA HIS A 118 3.53 9.36 1.26
C HIS A 118 3.21 9.02 2.70
N ASP A 119 1.94 9.12 3.05
CA ASP A 119 1.40 8.85 4.37
C ASP A 119 0.71 7.47 4.34
N PRO A 120 1.24 6.45 5.03
CA PRO A 120 0.65 5.10 5.03
C PRO A 120 -0.84 5.08 5.41
N ALA A 121 -1.30 6.04 6.21
CA ALA A 121 -2.70 6.13 6.63
C ALA A 121 -3.59 6.86 5.61
N ARG A 122 -3.04 7.83 4.88
CA ARG A 122 -3.84 8.80 4.08
C ARG A 122 -3.51 8.80 2.59
N GLY A 123 -2.51 8.06 2.14
CA GLY A 123 -2.06 8.08 0.75
C GLY A 123 -1.00 9.15 0.46
N MET A 124 -0.85 9.48 -0.82
CA MET A 124 0.01 10.57 -1.27
C MET A 124 -0.60 11.92 -0.86
N ARG A 125 0.21 12.79 -0.24
CA ARG A 125 -0.20 14.14 0.17
C ARG A 125 0.79 15.17 -0.35
N VAL A 126 0.24 16.28 -0.82
CA VAL A 126 0.99 17.48 -1.19
C VAL A 126 0.70 18.52 -0.12
N LEU A 127 1.72 18.92 0.62
CA LEU A 127 1.62 19.86 1.73
C LEU A 127 2.29 21.17 1.37
N THR A 128 1.73 22.27 1.84
CA THR A 128 2.44 23.55 1.89
C THR A 128 3.60 23.49 2.88
N LYS A 129 4.55 24.42 2.79
CA LYS A 129 5.65 24.52 3.77
C LYS A 129 5.17 24.77 5.20
N GLY A 130 4.07 25.50 5.38
CA GLY A 130 3.46 25.73 6.69
C GLY A 130 2.96 24.42 7.31
N GLU A 131 2.12 23.69 6.56
CA GLU A 131 1.60 22.38 7.01
C GLU A 131 2.71 21.36 7.27
N PHE A 132 3.79 21.40 6.46
CA PHE A 132 4.95 20.55 6.68
C PHE A 132 5.65 20.87 8.01
N THR A 133 5.86 22.16 8.28
CA THR A 133 6.54 22.64 9.47
C THR A 133 5.78 22.28 10.75
N GLU A 134 4.46 22.37 10.72
CA GLU A 134 3.60 21.97 11.85
C GLU A 134 3.60 20.45 12.11
N GLY A 135 3.69 19.65 11.05
CA GLY A 135 3.65 18.19 11.16
C GLY A 135 5.00 17.52 11.42
N PHE A 136 6.11 18.14 10.99
CA PHE A 136 7.43 17.54 11.07
C PHE A 136 8.01 17.59 12.48
N ALA A 137 8.31 16.43 13.07
CA ALA A 137 8.81 16.33 14.44
C ALA A 137 10.34 16.55 14.57
N GLY A 138 11.02 16.97 13.50
CA GLY A 138 12.45 17.29 13.52
C GLY A 138 13.40 16.10 13.38
N VAL A 139 12.89 14.89 13.18
CA VAL A 139 13.70 13.66 13.03
C VAL A 139 13.45 13.03 11.66
N ALA A 140 14.53 12.79 10.92
CA ALA A 140 14.51 12.09 9.64
C ALA A 140 15.49 10.91 9.64
N MET A 141 15.21 9.93 8.79
CA MET A 141 16.02 8.73 8.61
C MET A 141 16.21 8.50 7.11
N GLU A 142 17.44 8.70 6.65
CA GLU A 142 17.85 8.39 5.29
C GLU A 142 18.11 6.88 5.19
N LEU A 143 17.66 6.25 4.10
CA LEU A 143 17.92 4.84 3.83
C LEU A 143 18.55 4.67 2.45
N THR A 144 19.71 4.01 2.44
CA THR A 144 20.47 3.72 1.22
C THR A 144 20.75 2.23 1.10
N PRO A 145 20.80 1.66 -0.12
CA PRO A 145 21.17 0.27 -0.31
C PRO A 145 22.60 0.03 0.17
N ALA A 146 22.83 -1.01 0.97
CA ALA A 146 24.16 -1.46 1.35
C ALA A 146 24.88 -2.08 0.14
N ALA A 147 26.20 -2.27 0.24
CA ALA A 147 27.01 -2.88 -0.82
C ALA A 147 26.52 -4.28 -1.27
N ASN A 148 25.84 -5.01 -0.38
CA ASN A 148 25.28 -6.34 -0.64
C ASN A 148 23.76 -6.34 -0.88
N PHE A 149 23.16 -5.18 -1.14
CA PHE A 149 21.74 -5.08 -1.45
C PHE A 149 21.44 -5.70 -2.82
N GLN A 150 20.49 -6.64 -2.86
CA GLN A 150 20.02 -7.26 -4.10
C GLN A 150 18.56 -6.89 -4.33
N PRO A 151 18.21 -6.33 -5.51
CA PRO A 151 16.82 -6.18 -5.92
C PRO A 151 16.11 -7.54 -5.88
N ALA A 152 14.92 -7.58 -5.31
CA ALA A 152 14.12 -8.79 -5.19
C ALA A 152 12.63 -8.45 -5.13
N GLU A 153 11.78 -9.41 -5.49
CA GLU A 153 10.33 -9.29 -5.36
C GLU A 153 9.82 -10.35 -4.38
N GLN A 154 9.27 -9.90 -3.26
CA GLN A 154 8.67 -10.71 -2.20
C GLN A 154 7.24 -10.23 -1.97
N LYS A 155 6.41 -10.39 -3.00
CA LYS A 155 4.97 -10.20 -2.92
C LYS A 155 4.29 -11.55 -2.79
N VAL A 156 3.40 -11.67 -1.82
CA VAL A 156 2.48 -12.80 -1.73
C VAL A 156 1.37 -12.55 -2.75
N SER A 157 1.47 -13.19 -3.90
CA SER A 157 0.33 -13.24 -4.83
C SER A 157 -0.72 -14.20 -4.25
N ILE A 158 -1.83 -13.65 -3.76
CA ILE A 158 -2.97 -14.45 -3.38
C ILE A 158 -3.75 -14.76 -4.67
N SER A 159 -3.65 -15.99 -5.15
CA SER A 159 -4.47 -16.43 -6.27
C SER A 159 -5.91 -16.72 -5.76
N LEU A 160 -6.93 -16.33 -6.53
CA LEU A 160 -8.34 -16.60 -6.18
C LEU A 160 -8.60 -18.09 -5.85
N PRO A 161 -8.02 -19.08 -6.56
CA PRO A 161 -8.16 -20.48 -6.21
C PRO A 161 -7.54 -20.85 -4.86
N ALA A 162 -6.53 -20.11 -4.38
CA ALA A 162 -5.93 -20.33 -3.07
C ALA A 162 -6.84 -19.83 -1.92
N LEU A 163 -7.71 -18.85 -2.18
CA LEU A 163 -8.69 -18.35 -1.21
C LEU A 163 -9.90 -19.28 -1.08
N THR A 164 -10.37 -19.85 -2.19
CA THR A 164 -11.53 -20.75 -2.18
C THR A 164 -11.17 -22.20 -1.93
N GLY A 165 -9.87 -22.53 -1.95
CA GLY A 165 -9.39 -23.91 -1.96
C GLY A 165 -9.90 -24.67 -3.19
N PRO A 166 -9.65 -25.99 -3.25
CA PRO A 166 -10.24 -26.85 -4.27
C PRO A 166 -11.74 -27.03 -3.99
N VAL A 167 -12.56 -26.10 -4.49
CA VAL A 167 -14.03 -26.11 -4.36
C VAL A 167 -14.64 -27.24 -5.22
N HIS A 168 -14.66 -28.44 -4.66
CA HIS A 168 -15.36 -29.58 -5.28
C HIS A 168 -16.87 -29.42 -5.06
N GLY A 169 -17.66 -29.45 -6.15
CA GLY A 169 -19.12 -29.39 -6.09
C GLY A 169 -19.77 -28.02 -6.27
N LEU A 170 -19.00 -26.92 -6.29
CA LEU A 170 -19.54 -25.56 -6.51
C LEU A 170 -20.25 -25.45 -7.87
N ARG A 171 -19.71 -26.08 -8.93
CA ARG A 171 -20.36 -26.11 -10.25
C ARG A 171 -21.74 -26.75 -10.20
N GLY A 172 -21.91 -27.84 -9.44
CA GLY A 172 -23.19 -28.51 -9.27
C GLY A 172 -24.22 -27.66 -8.51
N ALA A 173 -23.77 -26.98 -7.45
CA ALA A 173 -24.62 -26.05 -6.70
C ALA A 173 -25.04 -24.83 -7.54
N LEU A 174 -24.10 -24.22 -8.28
CA LEU A 174 -24.38 -23.10 -9.17
C LEU A 174 -25.35 -23.49 -10.29
N MET A 175 -25.22 -24.69 -10.87
CA MET A 175 -26.18 -25.17 -11.87
C MET A 175 -27.59 -25.33 -11.30
N ARG A 176 -27.73 -25.84 -10.07
CA ARG A 176 -29.05 -25.96 -9.40
C ARG A 176 -29.67 -24.59 -9.14
N ILE A 177 -28.88 -23.64 -8.66
CA ILE A 177 -29.33 -22.26 -8.44
C ILE A 177 -29.76 -21.61 -9.75
N PHE A 178 -28.96 -21.78 -10.81
CA PHE A 178 -29.27 -21.25 -12.13
C PHE A 178 -30.57 -21.83 -12.70
N ILE A 179 -30.78 -23.14 -12.60
CA ILE A 179 -32.02 -23.81 -13.05
C ILE A 179 -33.21 -23.29 -12.25
N LEU A 180 -33.10 -23.20 -10.92
CA LEU A 180 -34.19 -22.71 -10.07
C LEU A 180 -34.54 -21.25 -10.39
N ALA A 181 -33.52 -20.40 -10.55
CA ALA A 181 -33.69 -19.00 -10.93
C ALA A 181 -34.36 -18.87 -12.31
N PHE A 182 -33.94 -19.67 -13.29
CA PHE A 182 -34.53 -19.69 -14.63
C PHE A 182 -36.00 -20.13 -14.61
N ILE A 183 -36.35 -21.14 -13.82
CA ILE A 183 -37.75 -21.56 -13.64
C ILE A 183 -38.58 -20.44 -13.02
N LEU A 184 -38.05 -19.75 -12.00
CA LEU A 184 -38.73 -18.62 -11.37
C LEU A 184 -38.94 -17.46 -12.35
N GLU A 185 -37.94 -17.14 -13.18
CA GLU A 185 -38.06 -16.12 -14.23
C GLU A 185 -39.11 -16.50 -15.29
N LEU A 186 -39.16 -17.76 -15.73
CA LEU A 186 -40.19 -18.24 -16.65
C LEU A 186 -41.60 -18.13 -16.05
N LEU A 187 -41.78 -18.50 -14.78
CA LEU A 187 -43.07 -18.37 -14.09
C LEU A 187 -43.49 -16.90 -13.95
N ALA A 188 -42.55 -16.00 -13.63
CA ALA A 188 -42.79 -14.57 -13.57
C ALA A 188 -43.14 -13.98 -14.95
N ALA A 189 -42.44 -14.39 -16.01
CA ALA A 189 -42.74 -13.98 -17.38
C ALA A 189 -44.13 -14.45 -17.84
N CYS A 190 -44.50 -15.70 -17.53
CA CYS A 190 -45.84 -16.22 -17.81
C CYS A 190 -46.94 -15.43 -17.10
N ARG A 191 -46.74 -15.05 -15.82
CA ARG A 191 -47.69 -14.20 -15.08
C ARG A 191 -47.93 -12.85 -15.78
N THR A 192 -46.87 -12.19 -16.21
CA THR A 192 -46.95 -10.90 -16.93
C THR A 192 -47.74 -11.03 -18.23
N PHE A 193 -47.60 -12.15 -18.96
CA PHE A 193 -48.31 -12.39 -20.21
C PHE A 193 -49.81 -12.70 -20.03
N THR A 194 -50.23 -13.19 -18.85
CA THR A 194 -51.65 -13.46 -18.55
C THR A 194 -52.44 -12.26 -18.04
N LEU A 195 -51.77 -11.14 -17.68
CA LEU A 195 -52.42 -9.92 -17.18
C LEU A 195 -52.98 -8.92 -18.22
N PRO A 196 -52.83 -9.03 -19.56
CA PRO A 196 -53.41 -8.04 -20.48
C PRO A 196 -54.88 -8.31 -20.86
N LYS A 197 -55.62 -9.22 -20.18
CA LYS A 197 -57.00 -9.59 -20.57
C LYS A 197 -58.10 -9.32 -19.53
N ILE A 198 -57.84 -8.54 -18.47
CA ILE A 198 -58.86 -8.22 -17.44
C ILE A 198 -59.17 -6.69 -17.38
N ILE A 199 -58.64 -5.90 -18.31
CA ILE A 199 -58.98 -4.48 -18.44
C ILE A 199 -59.34 -4.18 -19.91
N VAL A 200 -60.51 -4.64 -20.34
CA VAL A 200 -61.43 -3.99 -21.31
C VAL A 200 -62.84 -4.42 -20.95
#